data_AF-A0AA51DRY0-F1
#
_entry.id   AF-A0AA51DRY0-F1
#
_cell.length_a   1.000
_cell.length_b   1.000
_cell.length_c   1.000
_cell.angle_alpha   90.00
_cell.angle_beta   90.00
_cell.angle_gamma   90.00
#
_symmetry.space_group_name_H-M   'P 1'
#
loop_
_entity.id
_entity.type
_entity.pdbx_description
1 polymer ?
#
loop_
_entity_poly.entity_id
_entity_poly.type
_entity_poly.pdbx_seq_one_letter_code
_entity_poly.pdbx_strand_id
1 'polypeptide(L)'
;MKQDKLFKVTRKAIERPLEFTQTLLEKTEKVRTPSPRVDKIGRTIGAYIGIGLLLTGAFQLFVGKIPWAIGTASAGGVTILSNLIYPLKNKK
;
A
#
# COMPACT_ATOMS: atom_id res chain seq x y z
N MET A 1 35.74 31.20 13.49
CA MET A 1 34.87 31.81 12.46
C MET A 1 34.56 30.91 11.27
N LYS A 2 35.53 30.34 10.53
CA LYS A 2 35.24 29.39 9.41
C LYS A 2 34.76 28.01 9.90
N GLN A 3 35.31 27.49 11.00
CA GLN A 3 34.89 26.20 11.57
C GLN A 3 33.45 26.23 12.11
N ASP A 4 33.03 27.31 12.76
CA ASP A 4 31.67 27.44 13.32
C ASP A 4 30.59 27.42 12.24
N LYS A 5 30.89 27.98 11.06
CA LYS A 5 30.00 27.93 9.89
C LYS A 5 29.92 26.51 9.32
N LEU A 6 31.05 25.82 9.19
CA LEU A 6 31.10 24.42 8.74
C LEU A 6 30.32 23.51 9.68
N PHE A 7 30.50 23.66 11.00
CA PHE A 7 29.78 22.88 12.00
C PHE A 7 28.27 23.12 11.95
N LYS A 8 27.82 24.37 11.77
CA LYS A 8 26.39 24.69 11.59
C LYS A 8 25.80 24.13 10.30
N VAL A 9 26.56 24.13 9.20
CA VAL A 9 26.11 23.56 7.91
C VAL A 9 26.00 22.04 8.02
N THR A 10 27.02 21.37 8.56
CA THR A 10 26.99 19.92 8.79
C THR A 10 25.88 19.52 9.76
N ARG A 11 25.67 20.28 10.83
CA ARG A 11 24.58 20.02 11.79
C ARG A 11 23.20 20.17 11.14
N LYS A 12 22.97 21.24 10.36
CA LYS A 12 21.73 21.41 9.58
C LYS A 12 21.54 20.31 8.53
N ALA A 13 22.63 19.84 7.91
CA ALA A 13 22.60 18.77 6.92
C ALA A 13 22.24 17.40 7.53
N ILE A 14 22.42 17.21 8.84
CA ILE A 14 22.05 15.99 9.56
C ILE A 14 20.68 16.13 10.24
N GLU A 15 20.38 17.27 10.84
CA GLU A 15 19.09 17.51 11.52
C GLU A 15 17.90 17.44 10.55
N ARG A 16 18.04 18.01 9.34
CA ARG A 16 16.96 18.00 8.33
C ARG A 16 16.55 16.60 7.88
N PRO A 17 17.46 15.70 7.45
CA PRO A 17 17.09 14.33 7.11
C PRO A 17 16.63 13.52 8.32
N LEU A 18 17.13 13.81 9.53
CA LEU A 18 16.68 13.13 10.75
C LEU A 18 15.22 13.49 11.10
N GLU A 19 14.88 14.78 11.13
CA GLU A 19 13.51 15.27 11.32
C GLU A 19 12.57 14.73 10.24
N PHE A 20 13.02 14.70 8.99
CA PHE A 20 12.26 14.14 7.88
C PHE A 20 12.01 12.63 8.07
N THR A 21 13.03 11.88 8.46
CA THR A 21 12.92 10.44 8.72
C THR A 21 11.96 10.16 9.88
N GLN A 22 12.04 10.93 10.97
CA GLN A 22 11.12 10.82 12.11
C GLN A 22 9.67 11.12 11.71
N THR A 23 9.46 12.20 10.93
CA THR A 23 8.12 12.56 10.43
C THR A 23 7.55 11.48 9.52
N LEU A 24 8.38 10.88 8.68
CA LEU A 24 7.98 9.75 7.82
C LEU A 24 7.66 8.50 8.64
N LEU A 25 8.44 8.22 9.69
CA LEU A 25 8.18 7.12 10.62
C LEU A 25 6.83 7.29 11.31
N GLU A 26 6.54 8.47 11.85
CA GLU A 26 5.27 8.80 12.49
C GLU A 26 4.08 8.68 11.53
N LYS A 27 4.24 9.16 10.29
CA LYS A 27 3.22 8.99 9.24
C LYS A 27 3.04 7.52 8.87
N THR A 28 4.12 6.76 8.77
CA THR A 28 4.08 5.33 8.41
C THR A 28 3.42 4.52 9.51
N GLU A 29 3.68 4.84 10.77
CA GLU A 29 3.04 4.20 11.92
C GLU A 29 1.52 4.41 11.89
N LYS A 30 1.07 5.65 11.64
CA LYS A 30 -0.37 5.95 11.45
C LYS A 30 -1.01 5.22 10.27
N VAL A 31 -0.25 4.92 9.22
CA VAL A 31 -0.73 4.13 8.08
C VAL A 31 -0.71 2.62 8.38
N ARG A 32 0.22 2.16 9.22
CA ARG A 32 0.37 0.74 9.61
C ARG A 32 -0.75 0.27 10.54
N THR A 33 -1.28 1.15 11.38
CA THR A 33 -2.42 0.91 12.27
C THR A 33 -3.59 1.83 11.92
N PRO A 34 -4.26 1.61 10.76
CA PRO A 34 -5.36 2.45 10.35
C PRO A 34 -6.54 2.31 11.32
N SER A 35 -7.32 3.38 11.45
CA SER A 35 -8.57 3.33 12.23
C SER A 35 -9.56 2.31 11.64
N PRO A 36 -10.46 1.71 12.45
CA PRO A 36 -11.39 0.68 11.98
C PRO A 36 -12.29 1.11 10.81
N ARG A 37 -12.60 2.41 10.71
CA ARG A 37 -13.41 2.98 9.63
C ARG A 37 -12.65 3.01 8.31
N VAL A 38 -11.39 3.44 8.34
CA VAL A 38 -10.52 3.52 7.16
C VAL A 38 -10.20 2.12 6.66
N ASP A 39 -9.92 1.18 7.57
CA ASP A 39 -9.70 -0.23 7.22
C ASP A 39 -10.93 -0.83 6.51
N LYS A 40 -12.14 -0.60 7.03
CA LYS A 40 -13.38 -1.08 6.42
C LYS A 40 -13.57 -0.54 4.99
N ILE A 41 -13.32 0.75 4.77
CA ILE A 41 -13.41 1.37 3.44
C ILE A 41 -12.36 0.77 2.49
N GLY A 42 -11.11 0.64 2.94
CA GLY A 42 -10.03 0.04 2.17
C GLY A 42 -10.37 -1.39 1.73
N ARG A 43 -10.95 -2.20 2.63
CA ARG A 43 -11.41 -3.55 2.30
C ARG A 43 -12.55 -3.56 1.30
N THR A 44 -13.52 -2.67 1.43
CA THR A 44 -14.64 -2.58 0.49
C THR A 44 -14.15 -2.22 -0.91
N ILE A 45 -13.25 -1.23 -1.01
CA ILE A 45 -12.64 -0.85 -2.30
C ILE A 45 -11.82 -2.02 -2.87
N GLY A 46 -11.01 -2.68 -2.04
CA GLY A 46 -10.23 -3.86 -2.47
C GLY A 46 -11.09 -5.00 -2.99
N ALA A 47 -12.26 -5.25 -2.37
CA ALA A 47 -13.22 -6.24 -2.85
C ALA A 47 -13.79 -5.86 -4.24
N TYR A 48 -14.20 -4.61 -4.43
CA TYR A 48 -14.73 -4.14 -5.71
C TYR A 48 -13.68 -4.22 -6.83
N ILE A 49 -12.43 -3.82 -6.55
CA ILE A 49 -11.33 -3.93 -7.50
C ILE A 49 -11.06 -5.40 -7.85
N GLY A 50 -11.01 -6.28 -6.84
CA GLY A 50 -10.81 -7.71 -7.04
C GLY A 50 -11.89 -8.35 -7.91
N ILE A 51 -13.17 -8.03 -7.66
CA ILE A 51 -14.30 -8.51 -8.47
C ILE A 51 -14.21 -7.96 -9.90
N GLY A 52 -13.90 -6.67 -10.07
CA GLY A 52 -13.73 -6.05 -11.38
C GLY A 52 -12.62 -6.70 -12.21
N LEU A 53 -11.48 -7.02 -11.57
CA LEU A 53 -10.37 -7.73 -12.20
C LEU A 53 -10.78 -9.15 -12.63
N LEU A 54 -11.52 -9.89 -11.79
CA LEU A 54 -12.02 -11.22 -12.15
C LEU A 54 -12.98 -11.17 -13.35
N LEU A 55 -13.94 -10.24 -13.34
CA LEU A 55 -14.89 -10.06 -14.44
C LEU A 55 -14.19 -9.67 -15.74
N THR A 56 -13.20 -8.78 -15.65
CA THR A 56 -12.38 -8.37 -16.81
C THR A 56 -11.56 -9.53 -17.35
N GLY A 57 -10.96 -10.34 -16.47
CA GLY A 57 -10.24 -11.56 -16.87
C GLY A 57 -11.17 -12.58 -17.55
N ALA A 58 -12.38 -12.77 -17.01
CA ALA A 58 -13.38 -13.64 -17.62
C ALA A 58 -13.80 -13.12 -19.02
N PHE A 59 -14.03 -11.82 -19.17
CA PHE A 59 -14.33 -11.21 -20.47
C PHE A 59 -13.17 -11.39 -21.47
N GLN A 60 -11.92 -11.26 -21.04
CA GLN A 60 -10.76 -11.46 -21.90
C GLN A 60 -10.59 -12.92 -22.38
N LEU A 61 -11.10 -13.91 -21.62
CA LEU A 61 -11.19 -15.30 -22.10
C LEU A 61 -12.15 -15.41 -23.28
N PHE A 62 -13.32 -14.75 -23.22
CA PHE A 62 -14.29 -14.74 -24.31
C PHE A 62 -13.77 -14.04 -25.58
N VAL A 63 -12.90 -13.04 -25.43
CA VAL A 63 -12.27 -12.32 -26.55
C VAL A 63 -11.01 -13.06 -27.08
N GLY A 64 -10.64 -14.22 -26.52
CA GLY A 64 -9.51 -15.03 -26.96
C GLY A 64 -8.13 -14.50 -26.53
N LYS A 65 -8.08 -13.51 -25.63
CA LYS A 65 -6.82 -12.94 -25.10
C LYS A 65 -6.37 -13.69 -23.85
N ILE A 66 -6.07 -14.97 -24.01
CA ILE A 66 -5.76 -15.91 -22.92
C ILE A 66 -4.60 -15.44 -22.01
N PRO A 67 -3.46 -14.92 -22.50
CA PRO A 67 -2.37 -14.48 -21.62
C PRO A 67 -2.77 -13.33 -20.69
N TRP A 68 -3.55 -12.37 -21.22
CA TRP A 68 -4.08 -11.25 -20.45
C TRP A 68 -5.12 -11.70 -19.45
N ALA A 69 -6.00 -12.63 -19.85
CA ALA A 69 -7.02 -13.17 -18.97
C ALA A 69 -6.41 -13.86 -17.74
N ILE A 70 -5.36 -14.65 -17.92
CA ILE A 70 -4.64 -15.31 -16.82
C ILE A 70 -4.07 -14.25 -15.87
N GLY A 71 -3.35 -13.26 -16.38
CA GLY A 71 -2.77 -12.19 -15.56
C GLY A 71 -3.83 -11.43 -14.76
N THR A 72 -4.93 -11.06 -15.42
CA THR A 72 -6.00 -10.25 -14.82
C THR A 72 -6.79 -11.04 -13.78
N ALA A 73 -7.11 -12.30 -14.07
CA ALA A 73 -7.82 -13.19 -13.14
C ALA A 73 -6.95 -13.54 -11.92
N SER A 74 -5.65 -13.77 -12.11
CA SER A 74 -4.69 -14.03 -11.02
C SER A 74 -4.62 -12.83 -10.07
N ALA A 75 -4.48 -11.62 -10.61
CA ALA A 75 -4.44 -10.39 -9.82
C ALA A 75 -5.74 -10.15 -9.04
N GLY A 76 -6.90 -10.39 -9.68
CA GLY A 76 -8.20 -10.31 -9.01
C GLY A 76 -8.35 -11.33 -7.88
N GLY A 77 -7.96 -12.58 -8.11
CA GLY A 77 -7.98 -13.64 -7.12
C GLY A 77 -7.10 -13.35 -5.91
N VAL A 78 -5.84 -12.93 -6.12
CA VAL A 78 -4.91 -12.56 -5.03
C VAL A 78 -5.43 -11.38 -4.21
N THR A 79 -6.06 -10.40 -4.88
CA THR A 79 -6.64 -9.22 -4.21
C THR A 79 -7.79 -9.62 -3.28
N ILE A 80 -8.71 -10.47 -3.74
CA ILE A 80 -9.82 -10.98 -2.92
C ILE A 80 -9.29 -11.84 -1.78
N LEU A 81 -8.35 -12.74 -2.07
CA LEU A 81 -7.77 -13.64 -1.08
C LEU A 81 -7.07 -12.85 0.03
N SER A 82 -6.30 -11.82 -0.34
CA SER A 82 -5.65 -10.93 0.64
C SER A 82 -6.67 -10.18 1.50
N ASN A 83 -7.74 -9.69 0.89
CA ASN A 83 -8.82 -8.99 1.60
C ASN A 83 -9.59 -9.90 2.57
N LEU A 84 -9.67 -11.20 2.27
CA LEU A 84 -10.35 -12.21 3.06
C LEU A 84 -9.48 -12.72 4.22
N ILE A 85 -8.18 -12.88 4.01
CA ILE A 85 -7.22 -13.35 5.04
C ILE A 85 -6.95 -12.27 6.10
N TYR A 86 -6.91 -11.00 5.71
CA TYR A 86 -6.59 -9.89 6.61
C TYR A 86 -7.48 -9.81 7.89
N PRO A 87 -8.83 -9.87 7.81
CA PRO A 87 -9.68 -9.94 9.01
C PRO A 87 -9.46 -11.19 9.87
N LEU A 88 -9.12 -12.32 9.27
CA LEU A 88 -8.87 -13.58 10.01
C LEU A 88 -7.61 -13.46 10.87
N LYS A 89 -6.58 -12.76 10.39
CA LYS A 89 -5.34 -12.52 11.14
C LYS A 89 -5.51 -11.53 12.29
N ASN A 90 -6.37 -10.51 12.14
CA ASN A 90 -6.63 -9.49 13.16
C ASN A 90 -7.63 -9.92 14.26
N LYS A 91 -8.12 -11.16 14.24
CA LYS A 91 -8.99 -11.76 15.27
C LYS A 91 -8.25 -12.66 16.29
N LYS A 92 -6.94 -12.83 16.16
CA LYS A 92 -6.07 -13.47 17.18
C LYS A 92 -5.46 -12.40 18.06
#